data_AF-A0A3G1GJR6-F1
#
_entry.id   AF-A0A3G1GJR6-F1
#
_cell.length_a   1.000
_cell.length_b   1.000
_cell.length_c   1.000
_cell.angle_alpha   90.00
_cell.angle_beta   90.00
_cell.angle_gamma   90.00
#
_symmetry.space_group_name_H-M   'P 1'
#
loop_
_entity.id
_entity.type
_entity.pdbx_description
1 polymer ?
#
loop_
_entity_poly.entity_id
_entity_poly.type
_entity_poly.pdbx_seq_one_letter_code
_entity_poly.pdbx_strand_id
1 'polypeptide(L)'
;MDKEKEKDEKDETEIKGKRKTRETKKTDFSIEELQDKFTRLFNTIAYFWKVDNSYSDSDFLEESKDLARLAKKYPIIGDILTFLDPLFLVLGLFSKLKVMLDKVKRRKDREKKEKEDKVKDDVINGNNNITKNW
;
A
#
# COMPACT_ATOMS: atom_id res chain seq x y z
N MET A 1 -55.68 65.47 22.67
CA MET A 1 -56.61 64.34 22.67
C MET A 1 -55.92 63.23 21.91
N ASP A 2 -55.37 62.23 22.61
CA ASP A 2 -56.05 61.00 23.09
C ASP A 2 -56.08 59.94 21.96
N LYS A 3 -55.53 58.73 22.09
CA LYS A 3 -54.93 58.04 23.27
C LYS A 3 -53.86 57.01 22.86
N GLU A 4 -53.06 56.58 23.83
CA GLU A 4 -52.05 55.52 23.73
C GLU A 4 -52.69 54.11 23.74
N LYS A 5 -52.01 53.11 23.19
CA LYS A 5 -51.47 51.95 23.96
C LYS A 5 -50.75 50.89 23.10
N GLU A 6 -49.76 50.24 23.72
CA GLU A 6 -49.41 48.79 23.73
C GLU A 6 -49.96 47.88 22.60
N LYS A 7 -49.25 46.89 22.04
CA LYS A 7 -47.96 46.20 22.33
C LYS A 7 -47.61 45.26 21.14
N ASP A 8 -46.50 44.52 21.03
CA ASP A 8 -45.25 44.28 21.80
C ASP A 8 -44.06 44.55 20.81
N GLU A 9 -42.74 44.45 21.05
CA GLU A 9 -41.82 43.57 21.81
C GLU A 9 -41.52 42.17 21.20
N LYS A 10 -40.22 41.81 21.14
CA LYS A 10 -39.58 40.55 20.66
C LYS A 10 -39.62 40.27 19.14
N ASP A 11 -38.67 39.54 18.53
CA ASP A 11 -37.53 38.80 19.12
C ASP A 11 -36.23 38.89 18.30
N GLU A 12 -35.09 38.79 18.98
CA GLU A 12 -33.75 38.78 18.37
C GLU A 12 -33.36 37.37 17.87
N THR A 13 -33.77 36.97 16.66
CA THR A 13 -33.21 35.73 16.07
C THR A 13 -31.86 35.98 15.39
N GLU A 14 -30.86 36.21 16.23
CA GLU A 14 -29.45 36.20 15.86
C GLU A 14 -29.07 34.81 15.30
N ILE A 15 -28.99 34.67 13.96
CA ILE A 15 -28.61 33.41 13.31
C ILE A 15 -27.08 33.19 13.42
N LYS A 16 -26.57 33.10 14.65
CA LYS A 16 -25.28 32.49 14.99
C LYS A 16 -25.37 30.98 14.74
N GLY A 17 -25.43 30.62 13.47
CA GLY A 17 -25.23 29.27 12.98
C GLY A 17 -23.82 28.80 13.32
N LYS A 18 -23.61 28.35 14.56
CA LYS A 18 -22.41 27.68 15.04
C LYS A 18 -22.22 26.42 14.21
N ARG A 19 -21.58 26.55 13.05
CA ARG A 19 -20.95 25.43 12.34
C ARG A 19 -20.09 24.74 13.39
N LYS A 20 -20.52 23.55 13.83
CA LYS A 20 -19.69 22.69 14.66
C LYS A 20 -18.50 22.32 13.80
N THR A 21 -17.39 23.04 13.98
CA THR A 21 -16.09 22.65 13.45
C THR A 21 -15.83 21.27 14.00
N ARG A 22 -16.07 20.25 13.16
CA ARG A 22 -15.90 18.85 13.53
C ARG A 22 -14.40 18.71 13.77
N GLU A 23 -14.00 18.61 15.03
CA GLU A 23 -12.60 18.42 15.39
C GLU A 23 -12.14 17.14 14.72
N THR A 24 -11.38 17.29 13.63
CA THR A 24 -10.81 16.16 12.91
C THR A 24 -9.85 15.49 13.87
N LYS A 25 -10.21 14.29 14.36
CA LYS A 25 -9.29 13.46 15.14
C LYS A 25 -7.98 13.39 14.35
N LYS A 26 -6.88 13.85 14.94
CA LYS A 26 -5.58 13.82 14.28
C LYS A 26 -5.19 12.37 14.05
N THR A 27 -5.25 11.93 12.80
CA THR A 27 -4.71 10.65 12.36
C THR A 27 -3.19 10.76 12.36
N ASP A 28 -2.57 10.48 13.51
CA ASP A 28 -1.13 10.42 13.67
C ASP A 28 -0.60 9.12 13.03
N PHE A 29 -0.35 9.16 11.72
CA PHE A 29 0.35 8.11 10.98
C PHE A 29 1.79 7.98 11.49
N SER A 30 2.28 6.74 11.64
CA SER A 30 3.69 6.51 11.98
C SER A 30 4.57 6.59 10.72
N ILE A 31 5.87 6.86 10.89
CA ILE A 31 6.82 6.90 9.77
C ILE A 31 6.93 5.49 9.14
N GLU A 32 7.02 4.45 9.98
CA GLU A 32 7.08 3.04 9.58
C GLU A 32 5.84 2.59 8.79
N GLU A 33 4.65 3.07 9.19
CA GLU A 33 3.39 2.80 8.50
C GLU A 33 3.35 3.44 7.10
N LEU A 34 3.88 4.66 6.97
CA LEU A 34 3.99 5.33 5.67
C LEU A 34 5.03 4.66 4.77
N GLN A 35 6.15 4.18 5.33
CA GLN A 35 7.15 3.40 4.61
C GLN A 35 6.53 2.12 4.03
N ASP A 36 5.88 1.27 4.84
CA ASP A 36 5.22 0.04 4.37
C ASP A 36 4.13 0.32 3.32
N LYS A 37 3.35 1.40 3.48
CA LYS A 37 2.35 1.84 2.48
C LYS A 37 3.00 2.24 1.15
N PHE A 38 4.08 3.03 1.17
CA PHE A 38 4.82 3.39 -0.03
C PHE A 38 5.53 2.20 -0.68
N THR A 39 6.24 1.38 0.10
CA THR A 39 6.88 0.13 -0.35
C THR A 39 5.88 -0.77 -1.08
N ARG A 40 4.66 -0.96 -0.56
CA ARG A 40 3.61 -1.74 -1.23
C ARG A 40 3.10 -1.08 -2.52
N LEU A 41 2.90 0.23 -2.51
CA LEU A 41 2.43 0.98 -3.68
C LEU A 41 3.45 0.91 -4.83
N PHE A 42 4.69 1.33 -4.57
CA PHE A 42 5.75 1.38 -5.59
C PHE A 42 6.16 -0.02 -6.08
N ASN A 43 6.26 -1.04 -5.21
CA ASN A 43 6.50 -2.42 -5.69
C ASN A 43 5.35 -2.99 -6.52
N THR A 44 4.12 -2.52 -6.33
CA THR A 44 2.98 -2.92 -7.16
C THR A 44 2.98 -2.19 -8.51
N ILE A 45 3.28 -0.88 -8.53
CA ILE A 45 3.46 -0.11 -9.77
C ILE A 45 4.61 -0.68 -10.60
N ALA A 46 5.78 -0.93 -9.97
CA ALA A 46 6.93 -1.59 -10.60
C ALA A 46 6.55 -2.95 -11.22
N TYR A 47 5.74 -3.75 -10.53
CA TYR A 47 5.24 -5.02 -11.07
C TYR A 47 4.33 -4.84 -12.30
N PHE A 48 3.38 -3.89 -12.27
CA PHE A 48 2.53 -3.58 -13.44
C PHE A 48 3.34 -3.05 -14.63
N TRP A 49 4.38 -2.27 -14.38
CA TRP A 49 5.31 -1.75 -15.42
C TRP A 49 6.45 -2.71 -15.78
N LYS A 50 6.53 -3.89 -15.15
CA LYS A 50 7.58 -4.91 -15.37
C LYS A 50 9.00 -4.37 -15.14
N VAL A 51 9.17 -3.50 -14.15
CA VAL A 51 10.46 -3.00 -13.69
C VAL A 51 11.06 -4.05 -12.73
N ASP A 52 12.29 -4.48 -12.97
CA ASP A 52 12.96 -5.52 -12.17
C ASP A 52 13.42 -5.03 -10.77
N ASN A 53 13.48 -3.72 -10.54
CA ASN A 53 13.79 -3.15 -9.23
C ASN A 53 12.66 -3.40 -8.22
N SER A 54 13.04 -3.92 -7.05
CA SER A 54 12.19 -3.92 -5.85
C SER A 54 12.63 -2.80 -4.90
N TYR A 55 11.67 -2.01 -4.43
CA TYR A 55 11.89 -0.97 -3.41
C TYR A 55 11.80 -1.55 -2.00
N SER A 56 12.50 -0.91 -1.06
CA SER A 56 12.57 -1.24 0.36
C SER A 56 12.06 -0.08 1.22
N ASP A 57 11.73 -0.37 2.49
CA ASP A 57 11.22 0.65 3.41
C ASP A 57 12.23 1.79 3.65
N SER A 58 13.53 1.50 3.59
CA SER A 58 14.61 2.48 3.64
C SER A 58 14.57 3.51 2.51
N ASP A 59 14.07 3.12 1.33
CA ASP A 59 14.01 3.99 0.14
C ASP A 59 12.89 5.05 0.21
N PHE A 60 12.05 5.00 1.26
CA PHE A 60 10.96 5.95 1.52
C PHE A 60 11.08 6.64 2.89
N LEU A 61 12.24 6.55 3.54
CA LEU A 61 12.43 7.02 4.92
C LEU A 61 12.35 8.56 5.04
N GLU A 62 12.71 9.31 4.01
CA GLU A 62 12.68 10.79 4.06
C GLU A 62 11.30 11.32 3.67
N GLU A 63 10.72 10.75 2.61
CA GLU A 63 9.35 10.96 2.15
C GLU A 63 8.34 10.68 3.27
N SER A 64 8.55 9.62 4.05
CA SER A 64 7.66 9.26 5.17
C SER A 64 7.81 10.19 6.36
N LYS A 65 9.02 10.71 6.64
CA LYS A 65 9.23 11.77 7.65
C LYS A 65 8.52 13.07 7.24
N ASP A 66 8.69 13.50 5.99
CA ASP A 66 8.11 14.75 5.51
C ASP A 66 6.60 14.65 5.31
N LEU A 67 6.08 13.51 4.86
CA LEU A 67 4.63 13.29 4.83
C LEU A 67 4.02 13.27 6.24
N ALA A 68 4.67 12.65 7.23
CA ALA A 68 4.22 12.70 8.62
C ALA A 68 4.26 14.13 9.21
N ARG A 69 5.27 14.93 8.87
CA ARG A 69 5.34 16.37 9.19
C ARG A 69 4.20 17.16 8.52
N LEU A 70 3.94 16.88 7.24
CA LEU A 70 2.91 17.55 6.44
C LEU A 70 1.49 17.18 6.91
N ALA A 71 1.20 15.92 7.24
CA ALA A 71 -0.08 15.49 7.81
C ALA A 71 -0.39 16.19 9.14
N LYS A 72 0.63 16.38 10.00
CA LYS A 72 0.51 17.14 11.26
C LYS A 72 0.24 18.64 11.06
N LYS A 73 0.65 19.20 9.92
CA LYS A 73 0.45 20.63 9.55
C LYS A 73 -0.85 20.85 8.76
N TYR A 74 -1.28 19.88 7.96
CA TYR A 74 -2.41 19.96 7.03
C TYR A 74 -3.31 18.73 7.18
N PRO A 75 -4.41 18.81 7.96
CA PRO A 75 -5.29 17.66 8.24
C PRO A 75 -5.81 16.93 6.99
N ILE A 76 -6.04 17.67 5.90
CA ILE A 76 -6.48 17.13 4.61
C ILE A 76 -5.54 16.06 4.04
N ILE A 77 -4.24 16.11 4.35
CA ILE A 77 -3.27 15.07 3.94
C ILE A 77 -3.52 13.78 4.73
N GLY A 78 -3.87 13.90 6.01
CA GLY A 78 -4.30 12.76 6.83
C GLY A 78 -5.64 12.16 6.37
N ASP A 79 -6.59 13.01 5.96
CA ASP A 79 -7.86 12.57 5.36
C ASP A 79 -7.63 11.81 4.04
N ILE A 80 -6.74 12.32 3.16
CA ILE A 80 -6.36 11.66 1.90
C ILE A 80 -5.69 10.31 2.15
N LEU A 81 -4.77 10.23 3.13
CA LEU A 81 -4.11 8.96 3.49
C LEU A 81 -5.11 7.93 4.03
N THR A 82 -6.03 8.37 4.89
CA THR A 82 -7.11 7.52 5.42
C THR A 82 -8.04 7.02 4.30
N PHE A 83 -8.33 7.86 3.29
CA PHE A 83 -9.10 7.47 2.12
C PHE A 83 -8.38 6.46 1.21
N LEU A 84 -7.05 6.43 1.23
CA LEU A 84 -6.22 5.47 0.49
C LEU A 84 -5.96 4.15 1.24
N ASP A 85 -6.28 4.04 2.53
CA ASP A 85 -6.07 2.81 3.31
C ASP A 85 -6.75 1.55 2.72
N PRO A 86 -7.98 1.60 2.19
CA PRO A 86 -8.58 0.46 1.47
C PRO A 86 -7.76 0.03 0.25
N LEU A 87 -7.14 0.98 -0.46
CA LEU A 87 -6.25 0.69 -1.59
C LEU A 87 -4.95 0.04 -1.10
N PHE A 88 -4.29 0.59 -0.06
CA PHE A 88 -3.09 -0.01 0.54
C PHE A 88 -3.34 -1.44 1.07
N LEU A 89 -4.55 -1.73 1.57
CA LEU A 89 -4.97 -3.07 1.97
C LEU A 89 -5.06 -4.02 0.77
N VAL A 90 -5.72 -3.62 -0.33
CA VAL A 90 -5.78 -4.42 -1.57
C VAL A 90 -4.39 -4.64 -2.16
N LEU A 91 -3.52 -3.62 -2.18
CA LEU A 91 -2.13 -3.73 -2.63
C LEU A 91 -1.32 -4.70 -1.74
N GLY A 92 -1.55 -4.69 -0.42
CA GLY A 92 -0.96 -5.63 0.53
C GLY A 92 -1.45 -7.08 0.40
N LEU A 93 -2.66 -7.31 -0.14
CA LEU A 93 -3.13 -8.64 -0.54
C LEU A 93 -2.49 -9.07 -1.86
N PHE A 94 -2.39 -8.17 -2.84
CA PHE A 94 -1.72 -8.42 -4.12
C PHE A 94 -0.24 -8.78 -3.95
N SER A 95 0.49 -8.10 -3.07
CA SER A 95 1.92 -8.41 -2.82
C SER A 95 2.10 -9.80 -2.20
N LYS A 96 1.22 -10.21 -1.27
CA LYS A 96 1.20 -11.58 -0.71
C LYS A 96 0.90 -12.63 -1.77
N LEU A 97 -0.08 -12.38 -2.65
CA LEU A 97 -0.41 -13.26 -3.78
C LEU A 97 0.75 -13.37 -4.79
N LYS A 98 1.41 -12.26 -5.14
CA LYS A 98 2.63 -12.25 -5.97
C LYS A 98 3.72 -13.12 -5.35
N VAL A 99 4.02 -12.95 -4.06
CA VAL A 99 5.03 -13.74 -3.34
C VAL A 99 4.67 -15.24 -3.29
N MET A 100 3.39 -15.60 -3.22
CA MET A 100 2.96 -17.01 -3.33
C MET A 100 3.14 -17.54 -4.76
N LEU A 101 2.72 -16.79 -5.79
CA LEU A 101 2.87 -17.17 -7.20
C LEU A 101 4.36 -17.32 -7.58
N ASP A 102 5.23 -16.39 -7.18
CA ASP A 102 6.67 -16.47 -7.40
C ASP A 102 7.30 -17.68 -6.69
N LYS A 103 6.84 -18.03 -5.48
CA LYS A 103 7.28 -19.25 -4.78
C LYS A 103 6.85 -20.53 -5.51
N VAL A 104 5.64 -20.57 -6.07
CA VAL A 104 5.15 -21.71 -6.88
C VAL A 104 5.92 -21.81 -8.20
N LYS A 105 6.16 -20.68 -8.89
CA LYS A 105 6.94 -20.63 -10.12
C LYS A 105 8.38 -21.13 -9.89
N ARG A 106 9.08 -20.60 -8.88
CA ARG A 106 10.44 -21.03 -8.52
C ARG A 106 10.54 -22.51 -8.12
N ARG A 107 9.46 -23.14 -7.64
CA ARG A 107 9.42 -24.60 -7.42
C ARG A 107 9.36 -25.36 -8.75
N LYS A 108 8.44 -25.00 -9.66
CA LYS A 108 8.36 -25.59 -11.00
C LYS A 108 9.65 -25.42 -11.80
N ASP A 109 10.29 -24.26 -11.71
CA ASP A 109 11.57 -23.97 -12.38
C ASP A 109 12.71 -24.85 -11.84
N ARG A 110 12.72 -25.17 -10.53
CA ARG A 110 13.66 -26.13 -9.91
C ARG A 110 13.36 -27.57 -10.34
N GLU A 111 12.10 -28.00 -10.25
CA GLU A 111 11.68 -29.35 -10.68
C GLU A 111 11.98 -29.61 -12.16
N LYS A 112 11.90 -28.58 -13.01
CA LYS A 112 12.26 -28.67 -14.43
C LYS A 112 13.77 -28.86 -14.61
N LYS A 113 14.61 -28.08 -13.92
CA LYS A 113 16.07 -28.27 -13.95
C LYS A 113 16.50 -29.64 -13.42
N GLU A 114 15.95 -30.08 -12.28
CA GLU A 114 16.30 -31.37 -11.69
C GLU A 114 15.95 -32.55 -12.61
N LYS A 115 14.90 -32.42 -13.44
CA LYS A 115 14.59 -33.39 -14.50
C LYS A 115 15.52 -33.28 -15.70
N GLU A 116 15.85 -32.07 -16.15
CA GLU A 116 16.79 -31.84 -17.24
C GLU A 116 18.20 -32.33 -16.91
N ASP A 117 18.63 -32.24 -15.66
CA ASP A 117 19.95 -32.69 -15.21
C ASP A 117 19.98 -34.23 -15.07
N LYS A 118 18.97 -34.86 -14.46
CA LYS A 118 18.86 -36.34 -14.41
C LYS A 118 18.86 -36.98 -15.80
N VAL A 119 18.16 -36.39 -16.77
CA VAL A 119 18.17 -36.87 -18.17
C VAL A 119 19.56 -36.78 -18.81
N LYS A 120 20.41 -35.81 -18.44
CA LYS A 120 21.81 -35.75 -18.91
C LYS A 120 22.65 -36.84 -18.25
N ASP A 121 22.51 -37.02 -16.95
CA ASP A 121 23.26 -38.04 -16.19
C ASP A 121 22.93 -39.46 -16.68
N ASP A 122 21.66 -39.75 -16.96
CA ASP A 122 21.20 -41.02 -17.54
C ASP A 122 21.77 -41.24 -18.95
N VAL A 123 21.80 -40.20 -19.81
CA VAL A 123 22.38 -40.29 -21.17
C VAL A 123 23.90 -40.49 -21.13
N ILE A 124 24.62 -39.82 -20.22
CA ILE A 124 26.07 -39.97 -20.05
C ILE A 124 26.40 -41.38 -19.55
N ASN A 125 25.67 -41.90 -18.56
CA ASN A 125 25.86 -43.25 -18.05
C ASN A 125 25.47 -44.34 -19.06
N GLY A 126 24.41 -44.10 -19.86
CA GLY A 126 24.01 -44.99 -20.96
C GLY A 126 25.12 -45.15 -22.00
N ASN A 127 25.66 -44.04 -22.52
CA ASN A 127 26.76 -44.07 -23.48
C ASN A 127 28.02 -44.76 -22.91
N ASN A 128 28.36 -44.50 -21.65
CA ASN A 128 29.52 -45.09 -20.97
C ASN A 128 29.44 -46.60 -20.73
N ASN A 129 28.26 -47.22 -20.83
CA ASN A 129 28.10 -48.67 -20.79
C ASN A 129 28.15 -49.30 -22.20
N ILE A 130 27.73 -48.57 -23.24
CA ILE A 130 27.79 -49.05 -24.64
C ILE A 130 29.26 -49.15 -25.10
N THR A 131 30.11 -48.18 -24.73
CA THR A 131 31.53 -48.12 -25.12
C THR A 131 32.46 -49.05 -24.34
N LYS A 132 31.97 -49.79 -23.33
CA LYS A 132 32.76 -50.74 -22.52
C LYS A 132 32.55 -52.22 -22.86
N ASN A 133 31.63 -52.53 -23.77
CA ASN A 133 31.31 -53.89 -24.21
C ASN A 133 31.83 -54.18 -25.63
N TRP A 134 32.93 -53.53 -26.03
CA TRP A 134 33.66 -53.69 -27.30
C TRP A 134 35.16 -53.79 -26.99
#